data_AF-A0AAW9I0M5-F1
#
_entry.id   AF-A0AAW9I0M5-F1
#
_cell.length_a   1.000
_cell.length_b   1.000
_cell.length_c   1.000
_cell.angle_alpha   90.00
_cell.angle_beta   90.00
_cell.angle_gamma   90.00
#
_symmetry.space_group_name_H-M   'P 1'
#
loop_
_entity.id
_entity.type
_entity.pdbx_description
1 polymer ?
#
loop_
_entity_poly.entity_id
_entity_poly.type
_entity_poly.pdbx_seq_one_letter_code
_entity_poly.pdbx_strand_id
1 'polypeptide(L)'
;MKTLKMRRIISLVLAIGITGGLGSVAYFSDKENVNGDLKLTLGTLSSEATKIIKVEKMDVEVPVSDTFIITNNGTLDQRMTLNFKNSSIGNDGLEKIKYSLSFESSENRNIQGYGNGEETLLSLFNKNIQLLDAESNEVVLNDGEVLTATLTLNMQRDMPENYSNAEFKFDLNIGYTQENSK
;
A
#
# COMPACT_ATOMS: atom_id res chain seq x y z
N MET A 1 -33.17 19.81 12.61
CA MET A 1 -32.67 18.78 11.67
C MET A 1 -31.66 17.90 12.39
N LYS A 2 -31.94 16.60 12.55
CA LYS A 2 -30.97 15.62 13.09
C LYS A 2 -30.18 15.03 11.92
N THR A 3 -28.87 15.20 11.91
CA THR A 3 -27.96 14.59 10.93
C THR A 3 -27.84 13.09 11.21
N LEU A 4 -28.38 12.26 10.32
CA LEU A 4 -28.10 10.82 10.33
C LEU A 4 -26.62 10.61 9.99
N LYS A 5 -25.83 10.08 10.94
CA LYS A 5 -24.51 9.52 10.65
C LYS A 5 -24.71 8.26 9.80
N MET A 6 -24.38 8.36 8.51
CA MET A 6 -24.40 7.25 7.57
C MET A 6 -23.32 6.24 8.00
N ARG A 7 -23.72 5.12 8.62
CA ARG A 7 -22.82 4.00 8.90
C ARG A 7 -22.56 3.27 7.58
N ARG A 8 -21.31 3.28 7.11
CA ARG A 8 -20.88 2.51 5.93
C ARG A 8 -21.04 1.02 6.27
N ILE A 9 -21.84 0.31 5.48
CA ILE A 9 -22.06 -1.14 5.60
C ILE A 9 -20.95 -1.82 4.82
N ILE A 10 -19.98 -2.41 5.51
CA ILE A 10 -18.98 -3.31 4.91
C ILE A 10 -19.71 -4.61 4.62
N SER A 11 -19.85 -4.97 3.34
CA SER A 11 -20.58 -6.16 2.92
C SER A 11 -19.65 -7.37 2.95
N LEU A 12 -19.86 -8.26 3.91
CA LEU A 12 -19.18 -9.55 4.01
C LEU A 12 -19.83 -10.55 3.06
N VAL A 13 -19.11 -11.01 2.05
CA VAL A 13 -19.59 -12.08 1.13
C VAL A 13 -19.00 -13.42 1.58
N LEU A 14 -19.88 -14.36 1.96
CA LEU A 14 -19.51 -15.71 2.37
C LEU A 14 -19.72 -16.68 1.20
N ALA A 15 -18.63 -17.18 0.62
CA ALA A 15 -18.67 -18.27 -0.36
C ALA A 15 -18.28 -19.59 0.32
N ILE A 16 -19.26 -20.47 0.54
CA ILE A 16 -19.01 -21.82 1.09
C ILE A 16 -18.93 -22.80 -0.09
N GLY A 17 -17.73 -23.32 -0.36
CA GLY A 17 -17.54 -24.49 -1.22
C GLY A 17 -17.59 -25.76 -0.38
N ILE A 18 -18.58 -26.63 -0.62
CA ILE A 18 -18.66 -27.94 0.03
C ILE A 18 -17.96 -28.95 -0.87
N THR A 19 -16.68 -29.24 -0.63
CA THR A 19 -16.02 -30.42 -1.20
C THR A 19 -16.05 -31.53 -0.16
N GLY A 20 -16.73 -32.64 -0.48
CA GLY A 20 -16.99 -33.73 0.46
C GLY A 20 -15.70 -34.33 1.04
N GLY A 21 -15.72 -34.58 2.35
CA GLY A 21 -14.69 -35.32 3.10
C GLY A 21 -13.39 -34.56 3.30
N LEU A 22 -13.19 -33.98 4.49
CA LEU A 22 -12.02 -33.20 4.95
C LEU A 22 -12.08 -31.69 4.62
N GLY A 23 -12.54 -30.93 5.62
CA GLY A 23 -12.29 -29.49 5.73
C GLY A 23 -13.22 -28.59 4.92
N SER A 24 -14.08 -27.85 5.61
CA SER A 24 -14.75 -26.68 5.03
C SER A 24 -13.70 -25.57 4.91
N VAL A 25 -13.36 -25.14 3.69
CA VAL A 25 -12.52 -23.95 3.48
C VAL A 25 -13.43 -22.76 3.28
N ALA A 26 -13.48 -21.86 4.27
CA ALA A 26 -14.18 -20.59 4.14
C ALA A 26 -13.19 -19.54 3.62
N TYR A 27 -13.47 -19.01 2.42
CA TYR A 27 -12.74 -17.87 1.87
C TYR A 27 -13.47 -16.60 2.28
N PHE A 28 -12.82 -15.79 3.10
CA PHE A 28 -13.25 -14.44 3.42
C PHE A 28 -12.38 -13.47 2.62
N SER A 29 -13.00 -12.65 1.77
CA SER A 29 -12.33 -11.54 1.10
C SER A 29 -13.02 -10.28 1.57
N ASP A 30 -12.34 -9.51 2.42
CA ASP A 30 -12.74 -8.15 2.77
C ASP A 30 -11.91 -7.18 1.92
N LYS A 31 -12.53 -6.11 1.43
CA LYS A 31 -11.86 -5.07 0.64
C LYS A 31 -12.16 -3.74 1.28
N GLU A 32 -11.23 -3.24 2.09
CA GLU A 32 -11.38 -1.95 2.74
C GLU A 32 -10.79 -0.84 1.84
N ASN A 33 -11.61 0.18 1.56
CA ASN A 33 -11.19 1.39 0.86
C ASN A 33 -10.97 2.49 1.91
N VAL A 34 -9.72 2.65 2.32
CA VAL A 34 -9.33 3.55 3.43
C VAL A 34 -8.68 4.82 2.89
N ASN A 35 -9.08 5.95 3.49
CA ASN A 35 -8.57 7.28 3.17
C ASN A 35 -7.76 7.76 4.37
N GLY A 36 -6.44 7.88 4.23
CA GLY A 36 -5.51 8.33 5.27
C GLY A 36 -4.54 7.24 5.74
N ASP A 37 -4.99 6.32 6.58
CA ASP A 37 -4.17 5.28 7.22
C ASP A 37 -4.72 3.87 6.97
N LEU A 38 -3.82 2.89 6.83
CA LEU A 38 -4.16 1.49 6.62
C LEU A 38 -4.22 0.72 7.94
N LYS A 39 -5.41 0.24 8.31
CA LYS A 39 -5.61 -0.63 9.47
C LYS A 39 -5.84 -2.07 9.04
N LEU A 40 -4.84 -2.91 9.22
CA LEU A 40 -4.99 -4.35 9.00
C LEU A 40 -5.73 -4.94 10.20
N THR A 41 -7.04 -5.18 10.09
CA THR A 41 -7.89 -5.61 11.23
C THR A 41 -8.31 -7.09 11.13
N LEU A 42 -7.80 -7.86 10.16
CA LEU A 42 -8.37 -9.16 9.81
C LEU A 42 -7.64 -10.36 10.43
N GLY A 43 -8.44 -11.36 10.82
CA GLY A 43 -8.02 -12.69 11.24
C GLY A 43 -8.12 -13.77 10.14
N THR A 44 -7.89 -13.44 8.86
CA THR A 44 -7.99 -14.41 7.74
C THR A 44 -6.77 -14.39 6.81
N LEU A 45 -6.44 -15.57 6.24
CA LEU A 45 -5.13 -15.97 5.68
C LEU A 45 -4.55 -15.13 4.53
N SER A 46 -5.33 -14.28 3.86
CA SER A 46 -4.82 -13.29 2.92
C SER A 46 -5.90 -12.27 2.59
N SER A 47 -5.56 -10.99 2.64
CA SER A 47 -6.44 -9.92 2.19
C SER A 47 -5.63 -8.78 1.59
N GLU A 48 -6.31 -7.92 0.84
CA GLU A 48 -5.72 -6.78 0.13
C GLU A 48 -6.43 -5.51 0.56
N ALA A 49 -5.67 -4.48 0.87
CA ALA A 49 -6.21 -3.15 1.12
C ALA A 49 -5.63 -2.14 0.14
N THR A 50 -6.43 -1.16 -0.27
CA THR A 50 -6.03 -0.16 -1.27
C THR A 50 -6.02 1.23 -0.64
N LYS A 51 -4.88 1.94 -0.72
CA LYS A 51 -4.77 3.37 -0.44
C LYS A 51 -4.69 4.13 -1.76
N ILE A 52 -5.53 5.16 -1.92
CA ILE A 52 -5.39 6.12 -3.03
C ILE A 52 -4.38 7.19 -2.58
N ILE A 53 -3.24 7.27 -3.26
CA ILE A 53 -2.30 8.37 -3.10
C ILE A 53 -2.74 9.49 -4.04
N LYS A 54 -3.00 10.68 -3.50
CA LYS A 54 -3.38 11.86 -4.28
C LYS A 54 -2.34 12.95 -4.09
N VAL A 55 -1.72 13.38 -5.18
CA VAL A 55 -0.74 14.47 -5.20
C VAL A 55 -1.35 15.61 -6.00
N GLU A 56 -1.66 16.73 -5.33
CA GLU A 56 -2.45 17.81 -5.95
C GLU A 56 -1.67 18.59 -7.01
N LYS A 57 -0.45 19.00 -6.68
CA LYS A 57 0.44 19.76 -7.57
C LYS A 57 1.88 19.41 -7.23
N MET A 58 2.68 19.18 -8.26
CA MET A 58 4.12 19.09 -8.15
C MET A 58 4.73 20.16 -9.04
N ASP A 59 5.59 20.98 -8.46
CA ASP A 59 6.47 21.85 -9.22
C ASP A 59 7.68 21.04 -9.69
N VAL A 60 8.22 21.41 -10.85
CA VAL A 60 9.41 20.78 -11.43
C VAL A 60 10.57 20.90 -10.45
N GLU A 61 11.26 19.78 -10.21
CA GLU A 61 12.40 19.66 -9.28
C GLU A 61 12.11 20.03 -7.82
N VAL A 62 10.84 20.18 -7.44
CA VAL A 62 10.43 20.35 -6.05
C VAL A 62 9.86 19.02 -5.56
N PRO A 63 10.54 18.33 -4.62
CA PRO A 63 10.04 17.06 -4.12
C PRO A 63 8.76 17.26 -3.31
N VAL A 64 7.80 16.36 -3.51
CA VAL A 64 6.58 16.27 -2.71
C VAL A 64 6.54 14.92 -2.03
N SER A 65 6.24 14.91 -0.73
CA SER A 65 6.16 13.70 0.06
C SER A 65 4.74 13.48 0.58
N ASP A 66 4.29 12.23 0.56
CA ASP A 66 3.10 11.77 1.28
C ASP A 66 3.50 10.66 2.24
N THR A 67 2.90 10.69 3.43
CA THR A 67 3.16 9.72 4.50
C THR A 67 1.91 8.92 4.77
N PHE A 68 2.08 7.62 5.00
CA PHE A 68 0.98 6.74 5.31
C PHE A 68 1.37 5.71 6.34
N ILE A 69 0.44 5.45 7.24
CA ILE A 69 0.64 4.48 8.31
C ILE A 69 0.07 3.15 7.89
N ILE A 70 0.84 2.10 8.13
CA ILE A 70 0.42 0.72 8.01
C ILE A 70 0.52 0.14 9.42
N THR A 71 -0.59 -0.37 9.94
CA THR A 71 -0.59 -1.01 11.26
C THR A 71 -1.12 -2.42 11.15
N ASN A 72 -0.36 -3.38 11.68
CA ASN A 72 -0.89 -4.71 11.96
C ASN A 72 -1.72 -4.66 13.26
N ASN A 73 -3.04 -4.51 13.14
CA ASN A 73 -3.95 -4.59 14.30
C ASN A 73 -4.53 -6.01 14.47
N GLY A 74 -4.01 -7.01 13.75
CA GLY A 74 -4.39 -8.41 13.88
C GLY A 74 -3.49 -9.14 14.85
N THR A 75 -3.96 -10.27 15.39
CA THR A 75 -3.25 -11.07 16.40
C THR A 75 -2.16 -11.99 15.81
N LEU A 76 -1.81 -11.81 14.53
CA LEU A 76 -0.92 -12.71 13.79
C LEU A 76 0.11 -11.91 13.03
N ASP A 77 1.28 -12.53 12.89
CA ASP A 77 2.42 -12.04 12.13
C ASP A 77 2.09 -12.01 10.63
N GLN A 78 2.39 -10.89 9.97
CA GLN A 78 2.00 -10.67 8.58
C GLN A 78 3.18 -10.34 7.67
N ARG A 79 3.35 -11.14 6.62
CA ARG A 79 4.21 -10.77 5.49
C ARG A 79 3.47 -9.79 4.61
N MET A 80 4.17 -8.75 4.18
CA MET A 80 3.58 -7.67 3.42
C MET A 80 4.14 -7.58 2.00
N THR A 81 3.26 -7.22 1.08
CA THR A 81 3.61 -6.88 -0.30
C THR A 81 2.94 -5.57 -0.69
N LEU A 82 3.69 -4.69 -1.35
CA LEU A 82 3.22 -3.41 -1.88
C LEU A 82 3.12 -3.48 -3.39
N ASN A 83 2.04 -2.93 -3.95
CA ASN A 83 1.81 -2.96 -5.38
C ASN A 83 1.16 -1.67 -5.86
N PHE A 84 1.89 -0.90 -6.67
CA PHE A 84 1.43 0.35 -7.24
C PHE A 84 0.69 0.10 -8.55
N LYS A 85 -0.55 0.59 -8.66
CA LYS A 85 -1.46 0.35 -9.79
C LYS A 85 -2.31 1.59 -10.11
N ASN A 86 -3.02 1.52 -11.24
CA ASN A 86 -4.09 2.45 -11.62
C ASN A 86 -3.71 3.93 -11.50
N SER A 87 -2.73 4.35 -12.29
CA SER A 87 -2.35 5.75 -12.36
C SER A 87 -3.35 6.58 -13.17
N SER A 88 -3.65 7.80 -12.71
CA SER A 88 -4.40 8.81 -13.48
C SER A 88 -3.59 9.40 -14.64
N ILE A 89 -2.28 9.12 -14.70
CA ILE A 89 -1.39 9.51 -15.79
C ILE A 89 -0.77 8.29 -16.48
N GLY A 90 -0.54 8.42 -17.78
CA GLY A 90 0.08 7.36 -18.58
C GLY A 90 1.55 7.11 -18.24
N ASN A 91 2.12 6.07 -18.84
CA ASN A 91 3.51 5.67 -18.62
C ASN A 91 4.49 6.82 -18.89
N ASP A 92 4.26 7.60 -19.95
CA ASP A 92 5.08 8.76 -20.28
C ASP A 92 5.20 9.77 -19.13
N GLY A 93 4.14 9.96 -18.34
CA GLY A 93 4.19 10.81 -17.16
C GLY A 93 4.90 10.13 -15.98
N LEU A 94 4.66 8.83 -15.79
CA LEU A 94 5.30 8.04 -14.71
C LEU A 94 6.83 7.92 -14.90
N GLU A 95 7.32 7.90 -16.14
CA GLU A 95 8.76 7.91 -16.46
C GLU A 95 9.46 9.21 -16.07
N LYS A 96 8.69 10.29 -15.91
CA LYS A 96 9.21 11.63 -15.59
C LYS A 96 9.09 11.99 -14.12
N ILE A 97 8.61 11.08 -13.29
CA ILE A 97 8.55 11.25 -11.84
C ILE A 97 9.58 10.31 -11.24
N LYS A 98 10.59 10.86 -10.57
CA LYS A 98 11.51 10.07 -9.75
C LYS A 98 10.88 9.79 -8.38
N TYR A 99 11.23 8.68 -7.75
CA TYR A 99 10.66 8.33 -6.46
C TYR A 99 11.71 7.84 -5.45
N SER A 100 11.39 8.01 -4.17
CA SER A 100 11.95 7.25 -3.07
C SER A 100 10.86 6.86 -2.08
N LEU A 101 10.92 5.64 -1.58
CA LEU A 101 10.00 5.07 -0.62
C LEU A 101 10.82 4.61 0.58
N SER A 102 10.53 5.15 1.74
CA SER A 102 11.22 4.86 3.00
C SER A 102 10.24 4.37 4.05
N PHE A 103 10.74 3.62 5.02
CA PHE A 103 9.94 3.04 6.08
C PHE A 103 10.58 3.25 7.44
N GLU A 104 9.77 3.58 8.43
CA GLU A 104 10.14 3.64 9.84
C GLU A 104 9.23 2.69 10.64
N SER A 105 9.84 1.70 11.29
CA SER A 105 9.12 0.76 12.15
C SER A 105 9.10 1.26 13.59
N SER A 106 7.96 1.11 14.27
CA SER A 106 7.82 1.39 15.71
C SER A 106 8.73 0.50 16.57
N GLU A 107 9.15 -0.66 16.06
CA GLU A 107 10.08 -1.58 16.70
C GLU A 107 11.56 -1.26 16.38
N ASN A 108 11.83 -0.11 15.74
CA ASN A 108 13.17 0.34 15.33
C ASN A 108 13.91 -0.65 14.42
N ARG A 109 13.16 -1.39 13.60
CA ARG A 109 13.73 -2.29 12.60
C ARG A 109 14.26 -1.50 11.42
N ASN A 110 15.42 -1.92 10.91
CA ASN A 110 16.01 -1.33 9.71
C ASN A 110 15.40 -1.97 8.46
N ILE A 111 14.30 -1.39 7.97
CA ILE A 111 13.58 -1.86 6.78
C ILE A 111 14.13 -1.13 5.56
N GLN A 112 14.44 -1.90 4.51
CA GLN A 112 14.97 -1.38 3.26
C GLN A 112 13.94 -0.48 2.57
N GLY A 113 14.38 0.71 2.16
CA GLY A 113 13.62 1.59 1.26
C GLY A 113 13.75 1.18 -0.22
N TYR A 114 12.80 1.62 -1.04
CA TYR A 114 12.80 1.40 -2.49
C TYR A 114 12.95 2.71 -3.24
N GLY A 115 13.76 2.71 -4.30
CA GLY A 115 14.09 3.93 -5.03
C GLY A 115 14.98 4.87 -4.21
N ASN A 116 16.07 5.29 -4.82
CA ASN A 116 17.03 6.23 -4.23
C ASN A 116 16.80 7.67 -4.69
N GLY A 117 15.63 7.97 -5.28
CA GLY A 117 15.35 9.25 -5.89
C GLY A 117 15.91 9.40 -7.31
N GLU A 118 16.55 8.38 -7.90
CA GLU A 118 17.00 8.39 -9.30
C GLU A 118 16.13 7.54 -10.22
N GLU A 119 15.54 6.47 -9.70
CA GLU A 119 14.60 5.63 -10.43
C GLU A 119 13.27 6.32 -10.69
N THR A 120 12.63 5.95 -11.78
CA THR A 120 11.33 6.50 -12.17
C THR A 120 10.19 5.73 -11.52
N LEU A 121 9.09 6.42 -11.22
CA LEU A 121 7.92 5.84 -10.58
C LEU A 121 7.31 4.72 -11.43
N LEU A 122 7.45 4.80 -12.77
CA LEU A 122 7.06 3.71 -13.67
C LEU A 122 7.72 2.37 -13.28
N SER A 123 8.95 2.38 -12.76
CA SER A 123 9.68 1.16 -12.37
C SER A 123 8.98 0.39 -11.25
N LEU A 124 8.15 1.05 -10.43
CA LEU A 124 7.36 0.42 -9.36
C LEU A 124 6.02 -0.13 -9.81
N PHE A 125 5.47 0.40 -10.90
CA PHE A 125 4.10 0.09 -11.30
C PHE A 125 3.97 -1.35 -11.76
N ASN A 126 2.86 -1.99 -11.36
CA ASN A 126 2.52 -3.37 -11.67
C ASN A 126 3.53 -4.41 -11.14
N LYS A 127 4.40 -4.05 -10.19
CA LYS A 127 5.29 -4.98 -9.49
C LYS A 127 4.79 -5.26 -8.08
N ASN A 128 5.00 -6.48 -7.61
CA ASN A 128 4.82 -6.84 -6.20
C ASN A 128 6.16 -6.64 -5.49
N ILE A 129 6.18 -5.73 -4.54
CA ILE A 129 7.36 -5.36 -3.76
C ILE A 129 7.21 -6.01 -2.39
N GLN A 130 8.06 -6.98 -2.08
CA GLN A 130 8.13 -7.53 -0.73
C GLN A 130 8.90 -6.55 0.16
N LEU A 131 8.50 -6.36 1.42
CA LEU A 131 9.31 -5.59 2.36
C LEU A 131 10.50 -6.44 2.82
N LEU A 132 11.69 -5.87 2.74
CA LEU A 132 12.93 -6.52 3.16
C LEU A 132 13.63 -5.73 4.27
N ASP A 133 14.38 -6.40 5.13
CA ASP A 133 15.27 -5.75 6.09
C ASP A 133 16.62 -5.40 5.43
N ALA A 134 17.52 -4.77 6.18
CA ALA A 134 18.86 -4.43 5.70
C ALA A 134 19.73 -5.63 5.29
N GLU A 135 19.37 -6.84 5.72
CA GLU A 135 20.03 -8.11 5.40
C GLU A 135 19.34 -8.84 4.22
N SER A 136 18.34 -8.20 3.60
CA SER A 136 17.51 -8.77 2.52
C SER A 136 16.61 -9.94 2.96
N ASN A 137 16.29 -10.05 4.24
CA ASN A 137 15.28 -11.00 4.72
C ASN A 137 13.89 -10.40 4.60
N GLU A 138 12.87 -11.23 4.36
CA GLU A 138 11.48 -10.79 4.34
C GLU A 138 11.06 -10.25 5.71
N VAL A 139 10.48 -9.05 5.69
CA VAL A 139 9.96 -8.39 6.88
C VAL A 139 8.56 -8.91 7.17
N VAL A 140 8.42 -9.44 8.37
CA VAL A 140 7.15 -9.85 8.95
C VAL A 140 6.74 -8.77 9.97
N LEU A 141 5.57 -8.16 9.82
CA LEU A 141 5.05 -7.22 10.82
C LEU A 141 4.44 -8.01 11.98
N ASN A 142 4.91 -7.75 13.20
CA ASN A 142 4.37 -8.36 14.41
C ASN A 142 2.99 -7.77 14.75
N ASP A 143 2.22 -8.44 15.62
CA ASP A 143 1.00 -7.86 16.20
C ASP A 143 1.29 -6.51 16.87
N GLY A 144 0.48 -5.50 16.55
CA GLY A 144 0.56 -4.15 17.08
C GLY A 144 1.66 -3.29 16.46
N GLU A 145 2.52 -3.85 15.59
CA GLU A 145 3.59 -3.10 14.96
C GLU A 145 3.04 -2.07 13.97
N VAL A 146 3.61 -0.87 14.05
CA VAL A 146 3.29 0.26 13.17
C VAL A 146 4.47 0.52 12.24
N LEU A 147 4.18 0.58 10.94
CA LEU A 147 5.11 0.99 9.91
C LEU A 147 4.66 2.32 9.33
N THR A 148 5.49 3.35 9.47
CA THR A 148 5.30 4.63 8.81
C THR A 148 6.04 4.61 7.48
N ALA A 149 5.31 4.66 6.37
CA ALA A 149 5.87 4.71 5.04
C ALA A 149 5.83 6.14 4.50
N THR A 150 6.95 6.62 3.95
CA THR A 150 7.04 7.94 3.34
C THR A 150 7.45 7.77 1.88
N LEU A 151 6.55 8.15 0.98
CA LEU A 151 6.77 8.20 -0.46
C LEU A 151 7.11 9.63 -0.86
N THR A 152 8.29 9.84 -1.41
CA THR A 152 8.72 11.12 -1.98
C THR A 152 8.78 11.01 -3.49
N LEU A 153 8.18 11.98 -4.16
CA LEU A 153 8.11 12.07 -5.62
C LEU A 153 8.79 13.35 -6.07
N ASN A 154 9.54 13.29 -7.16
CA ASN A 154 10.21 14.44 -7.74
C ASN A 154 10.00 14.49 -9.25
N MET A 155 9.38 15.57 -9.73
CA MET A 155 9.10 15.76 -11.15
C MET A 155 10.33 16.24 -11.91
N GLN A 156 10.66 15.58 -13.01
CA GLN A 156 11.78 15.95 -13.88
C GLN A 156 11.44 17.14 -14.78
N ARG A 157 12.45 17.90 -15.23
CA ARG A 157 12.29 19.11 -16.05
C ARG A 157 11.63 18.88 -17.40
N ASP A 158 11.80 17.70 -17.96
CA ASP A 158 11.27 17.32 -19.26
C ASP A 158 9.87 16.70 -19.17
N MET A 159 9.15 16.93 -18.05
CA MET A 159 7.74 16.59 -17.92
C MET A 159 6.92 17.32 -18.99
N PRO A 160 6.12 16.61 -19.80
CA PRO A 160 5.24 17.24 -20.76
C PRO A 160 4.25 18.22 -20.10
N GLU A 161 4.02 19.37 -20.73
CA GLU A 161 3.20 20.46 -20.16
C GLU A 161 1.77 20.02 -19.80
N ASN A 162 1.21 19.03 -20.49
CA ASN A 162 -0.12 18.47 -20.20
C ASN A 162 -0.20 17.75 -18.85
N TYR A 163 0.93 17.50 -18.19
CA TYR A 163 1.00 16.96 -16.84
C TYR A 163 1.49 17.98 -15.81
N SER A 164 2.01 19.14 -16.22
CA SER A 164 2.38 20.20 -15.29
C SER A 164 1.13 20.72 -14.57
N ASN A 165 1.17 20.83 -13.24
CA ASN A 165 0.03 21.19 -12.38
C ASN A 165 -1.17 20.21 -12.38
N ALA A 166 -1.01 18.99 -12.90
CA ALA A 166 -2.05 17.97 -12.82
C ALA A 166 -2.12 17.35 -11.42
N GLU A 167 -3.33 17.02 -10.98
CA GLU A 167 -3.53 16.15 -9.83
C GLU A 167 -3.26 14.70 -10.25
N PHE A 168 -2.33 14.05 -9.56
CA PHE A 168 -1.96 12.66 -9.82
C PHE A 168 -2.59 11.76 -8.77
N LYS A 169 -3.17 10.65 -9.22
CA LYS A 169 -3.71 9.60 -8.35
C LYS A 169 -3.17 8.25 -8.76
N PHE A 170 -2.85 7.42 -7.78
CA PHE A 170 -2.59 6.01 -8.00
C PHE A 170 -2.95 5.18 -6.78
N ASP A 171 -3.20 3.91 -7.03
CA ASP A 171 -3.56 2.93 -6.01
C ASP A 171 -2.28 2.28 -5.48
N LEU A 172 -2.12 2.27 -4.17
CA LEU A 172 -1.21 1.40 -3.46
C LEU A 172 -2.01 0.24 -2.88
N ASN A 173 -1.86 -0.92 -3.49
CA ASN A 173 -2.40 -2.17 -2.97
C ASN A 173 -1.40 -2.79 -2.01
N ILE A 174 -1.91 -3.20 -0.86
CA ILE A 174 -1.14 -3.82 0.19
C ILE A 174 -1.71 -5.22 0.40
N GLY A 175 -1.00 -6.21 -0.11
CA GLY A 175 -1.32 -7.62 0.07
C GLY A 175 -0.60 -8.15 1.29
N TYR A 176 -1.28 -8.96 2.09
CA TYR A 176 -0.70 -9.63 3.25
C TYR A 176 -1.03 -11.10 3.27
N THR A 177 -0.08 -11.89 3.76
CA THR A 177 -0.25 -13.33 4.01
C THR A 177 0.17 -13.63 5.44
N GLN A 178 -0.63 -14.47 6.09
CA GLN A 178 -0.32 -14.92 7.44
C GLN A 178 0.87 -15.86 7.41
N GLU A 179 1.81 -15.64 8.32
CA GLU A 179 2.75 -16.68 8.68
C GLU A 179 2.18 -17.44 9.87
N ASN A 180 1.85 -18.73 9.68
CA ASN A 180 1.62 -19.61 10.81
C ASN A 180 2.98 -19.81 11.49
N SER A 181 3.30 -18.97 12.46
CA SER A 181 4.34 -19.29 13.42
C SER A 181 3.96 -20.61 14.10
N LYS A 182 4.91 -21.55 14.10
CA LYS A 182 4.77 -22.89 14.66
C LYS A 182 4.45 -22.88 16.15
#